data_AF-A0A662LAT7-F1
#
_entry.id   AF-A0A662LAT7-F1
#
_cell.length_a   1.000
_cell.length_b   1.000
_cell.length_c   1.000
_cell.angle_alpha   90.00
_cell.angle_beta   90.00
_cell.angle_gamma   90.00
#
_symmetry.space_group_name_H-M   'P 1'
#
loop_
_entity.id
_entity.type
_entity.pdbx_description
1 polymer ?
#
loop_
_entity_poly.entity_id
_entity_poly.type
_entity_poly.pdbx_seq_one_letter_code
_entity_poly.pdbx_strand_id
1 'polypeptide(L)'
;FSSPSINITKPEEGAIYLFNRKLIDINKEIAIIIGRIDVVAEGDVARVEFYLDNELMYTDYDSPFTWKLKGVLGNHEIKVVGYDMADNVAEDEVEIFAVML
;
A
#
# COMPACT_ATOMS: atom_id res chain seq x y z
N PHE A 1 -11.00 12.53 20.94
CA PHE A 1 -10.47 12.21 19.61
C PHE A 1 -9.73 10.89 19.75
N SER A 2 -10.13 9.86 19.00
CA SER A 2 -9.33 8.64 18.83
C SER A 2 -8.06 9.00 18.07
N SER A 3 -6.96 8.30 18.33
CA SER A 3 -5.80 8.37 17.45
C SER A 3 -6.18 7.84 16.06
N PRO A 4 -5.72 8.47 14.96
CA PRO A 4 -5.97 7.95 13.62
C PRO A 4 -5.38 6.54 13.47
N SER A 5 -5.90 5.80 12.51
CA SER A 5 -5.35 4.51 12.09
C SER A 5 -5.39 4.41 10.57
N ILE A 6 -4.41 3.71 10.00
CA ILE A 6 -4.37 3.35 8.58
C ILE A 6 -3.65 2.00 8.49
N ASN A 7 -4.12 1.13 7.61
CA ASN A 7 -3.44 -0.13 7.32
C ASN A 7 -3.50 -0.39 5.82
N ILE A 8 -2.40 -0.86 5.25
CA ILE A 8 -2.34 -1.41 3.90
C ILE A 8 -3.03 -2.77 3.93
N THR A 9 -4.19 -2.86 3.29
CA THR A 9 -4.94 -4.12 3.16
C THR A 9 -4.58 -4.85 1.86
N LYS A 10 -3.87 -4.17 0.95
CA LYS A 10 -3.33 -4.76 -0.27
C LYS A 10 -2.11 -3.96 -0.78
N PRO A 11 -1.01 -4.61 -1.17
CA PRO A 11 -0.76 -6.04 -1.00
C PRO A 11 -0.58 -6.43 0.46
N GLU A 12 -1.05 -7.63 0.79
CA GLU A 12 -0.77 -8.26 2.09
C GLU A 12 0.67 -8.77 2.12
N GLU A 13 1.36 -8.55 3.23
CA GLU A 13 2.66 -9.17 3.52
C GLU A 13 2.54 -10.70 3.42
N GLY A 14 3.53 -11.33 2.80
CA GLY A 14 3.54 -12.79 2.63
C GLY A 14 2.56 -13.29 1.58
N ALA A 15 2.07 -12.46 0.66
CA ALA A 15 1.21 -12.93 -0.43
C ALA A 15 1.85 -12.76 -1.83
N ILE A 16 1.52 -13.69 -2.73
CA ILE A 16 1.88 -13.60 -4.16
C ILE A 16 0.67 -13.09 -4.94
N TYR A 17 0.88 -12.02 -5.70
CA TYR A 17 -0.10 -11.42 -6.60
C TYR A 17 0.30 -11.58 -8.06
N LEU A 18 -0.67 -11.87 -8.92
CA LEU A 18 -0.52 -11.86 -10.38
C LEU A 18 -1.62 -10.99 -10.99
N PHE A 19 -1.24 -9.94 -11.72
CA PHE A 19 -2.17 -8.99 -12.36
C PHE A 19 -3.29 -8.54 -11.41
N ASN A 20 -2.91 -8.06 -10.22
CA ASN A 20 -3.81 -7.55 -9.17
C ASN A 20 -4.63 -8.61 -8.42
N ARG A 21 -4.45 -9.91 -8.71
CA ARG A 21 -5.15 -11.02 -8.03
C ARG A 21 -4.21 -11.72 -7.06
N LYS A 22 -4.62 -11.85 -5.79
CA LYS A 22 -3.95 -12.71 -4.80
C LYS A 22 -4.06 -14.17 -5.24
N LEU A 23 -2.93 -14.86 -5.33
CA LEU A 23 -2.88 -16.27 -5.73
C LEU A 23 -2.71 -17.20 -4.53
N ILE A 24 -1.75 -16.89 -3.65
CA ILE A 24 -1.38 -17.75 -2.53
C ILE A 24 -0.64 -16.95 -1.45
N ASP A 25 -0.75 -17.42 -0.22
CA ASP A 25 0.06 -16.97 0.91
C ASP A 25 1.34 -17.81 1.03
N ILE A 26 2.43 -17.16 1.41
CA ILE A 26 3.76 -17.70 1.62
C ILE A 26 4.27 -17.28 3.00
N ASN A 27 5.08 -18.12 3.63
CA ASN A 27 5.68 -17.82 4.93
C ASN A 27 6.91 -16.89 4.74
N LYS A 28 6.66 -15.62 4.37
CA LYS A 28 7.64 -14.57 4.11
C LYS A 28 7.10 -13.22 4.56
N GLU A 29 8.00 -12.33 4.96
CA GLU A 29 7.69 -10.96 5.38
C GLU A 29 7.71 -9.96 4.19
N ILE A 30 7.29 -10.42 3.00
CA ILE A 30 7.31 -9.60 1.77
C ILE A 30 6.15 -10.02 0.86
N ALA A 31 5.55 -9.08 0.14
CA ALA A 31 4.62 -9.41 -0.93
C ALA A 31 5.33 -9.55 -2.28
N ILE A 32 4.99 -10.58 -3.07
CA ILE A 32 5.55 -10.75 -4.42
C ILE A 32 4.50 -10.30 -5.43
N ILE A 33 4.84 -9.29 -6.23
CA ILE A 33 3.91 -8.68 -7.19
C ILE A 33 4.36 -8.98 -8.61
N ILE A 34 3.52 -9.66 -9.38
CA ILE A 34 3.77 -9.98 -10.78
C ILE A 34 2.80 -9.15 -11.64
N GLY A 35 3.33 -8.14 -12.32
CA GLY A 35 2.55 -7.17 -13.11
C GLY A 35 1.95 -6.03 -12.27
N ARG A 36 0.81 -5.50 -12.71
CA ARG A 36 0.11 -4.38 -12.04
C ARG A 36 -0.54 -4.79 -10.71
N ILE A 37 -0.64 -3.85 -9.77
CA ILE A 37 -1.43 -4.01 -8.54
C ILE A 37 -2.09 -2.69 -8.15
N ASP A 38 -3.24 -2.80 -7.48
CA ASP A 38 -3.84 -1.70 -6.72
C ASP A 38 -3.37 -1.84 -5.27
N VAL A 39 -2.69 -0.80 -4.77
CA VAL A 39 -2.39 -0.64 -3.34
C VAL A 39 -3.64 -0.10 -2.69
N VAL A 40 -4.16 -0.78 -1.68
CA VAL A 40 -5.39 -0.42 -0.97
C VAL A 40 -5.05 -0.23 0.49
N ALA A 41 -5.52 0.88 1.06
CA ALA A 41 -5.41 1.15 2.48
C ALA A 41 -6.76 1.55 3.06
N GLU A 42 -7.00 1.16 4.32
CA GLU A 42 -8.23 1.44 5.05
C GLU A 42 -7.91 1.95 6.46
N GLY A 43 -8.66 2.95 6.92
CA GLY A 43 -8.35 3.67 8.15
C GLY A 43 -9.36 4.75 8.51
N ASP A 44 -9.29 5.24 9.75
CA ASP A 44 -10.07 6.39 10.25
C ASP A 44 -9.27 7.69 10.03
N VAL A 45 -9.15 8.08 8.76
CA VAL A 45 -8.41 9.26 8.31
C VAL A 45 -9.18 9.98 7.20
N ALA A 46 -8.89 11.27 7.01
CA ALA A 46 -9.52 12.12 6.00
C ALA A 46 -8.82 12.07 4.63
N ARG A 47 -7.53 11.73 4.60
CA ARG A 47 -6.73 11.56 3.38
C ARG A 47 -5.57 10.60 3.61
N VAL A 48 -5.09 9.99 2.53
CA VAL A 48 -3.93 9.11 2.55
C VAL A 48 -2.96 9.50 1.43
N GLU A 49 -1.69 9.63 1.79
CA GLU A 49 -0.58 9.76 0.85
C GLU A 49 0.07 8.39 0.65
N PHE A 50 0.34 8.04 -0.62
CA PHE A 50 1.01 6.81 -1.03
C PHE A 50 2.42 7.12 -1.51
N TYR A 51 3.38 6.39 -0.96
CA TYR A 51 4.80 6.55 -1.25
C TYR A 51 5.38 5.27 -1.84
N LEU A 52 6.36 5.43 -2.74
CA LEU A 52 7.22 4.37 -3.24
C LEU A 52 8.67 4.79 -2.98
N ASP A 53 9.42 4.02 -2.21
CA ASP A 53 10.83 4.34 -1.87
C ASP A 53 11.02 5.79 -1.37
N ASN A 54 10.10 6.26 -0.51
CA ASN A 54 10.02 7.62 0.01
C ASN A 54 9.66 8.74 -1.00
N GLU A 55 9.35 8.41 -2.26
CA GLU A 55 8.79 9.35 -3.22
C GLU A 55 7.26 9.38 -3.11
N LEU A 56 6.66 10.57 -2.97
CA LEU A 56 5.20 10.74 -2.96
C LEU A 56 4.65 10.47 -4.36
N MET A 57 3.83 9.43 -4.49
CA MET A 57 3.27 9.00 -5.77
C MET A 57 1.83 9.45 -5.98
N TYR A 58 1.02 9.46 -4.92
CA TYR A 58 -0.40 9.75 -5.02
C TYR A 58 -0.98 10.21 -3.67
N THR A 59 -2.05 11.01 -3.72
CA THR A 59 -2.84 11.38 -2.54
C THR A 59 -4.30 11.08 -2.84
N ASP A 60 -4.95 10.34 -1.95
CA ASP A 60 -6.35 9.95 -2.06
C ASP A 60 -7.17 10.50 -0.88
N TYR A 61 -8.43 10.82 -1.14
CA TYR A 61 -9.37 11.40 -0.19
C TYR A 61 -10.63 10.55 -0.02
N ASP A 62 -10.78 9.49 -0.82
CA ASP A 62 -11.98 8.65 -0.85
C ASP A 62 -11.66 7.22 -0.37
N SER A 63 -12.18 6.86 0.81
CA SER A 63 -12.04 5.50 1.34
C SER A 63 -12.92 4.49 0.58
N PRO A 64 -12.44 3.27 0.25
CA PRO A 64 -11.12 2.73 0.53
C PRO A 64 -10.03 3.37 -0.36
N PHE A 65 -8.98 3.89 0.29
CA PHE A 65 -7.94 4.66 -0.38
C PHE A 65 -7.14 3.76 -1.30
N THR A 66 -7.02 4.12 -2.57
CA THR A 66 -6.49 3.23 -3.59
C THR A 66 -5.52 3.92 -4.54
N TRP A 67 -4.32 3.36 -4.66
CA TRP A 67 -3.31 3.79 -5.63
C TRP A 67 -2.97 2.68 -6.63
N LYS A 68 -2.98 2.99 -7.93
CA LYS A 68 -2.65 2.04 -9.00
C LYS A 68 -1.15 2.02 -9.25
N LEU A 69 -0.45 1.04 -8.68
CA LEU A 69 0.97 0.80 -8.92
C LEU A 69 1.19 0.05 -10.24
N LYS A 70 2.01 0.64 -11.11
CA LYS A 70 2.38 0.07 -12.42
C LYS A 70 3.84 0.38 -12.73
N GLY A 71 4.51 -0.56 -13.40
CA GLY A 71 5.81 -0.29 -14.03
C GLY A 71 7.00 -0.22 -13.09
N VAL A 72 7.01 -1.04 -12.03
CA VAL A 72 8.14 -1.17 -11.10
C VAL A 72 8.78 -2.55 -11.21
N LEU A 73 10.06 -2.66 -10.85
CA LEU A 73 10.84 -3.89 -10.92
C LEU A 73 11.90 -3.90 -9.81
N GLY A 74 11.95 -4.98 -9.06
CA GLY A 74 12.88 -5.15 -7.94
C GLY A 74 12.19 -5.01 -6.59
N ASN A 75 12.99 -4.83 -5.54
CA ASN A 75 12.49 -4.59 -4.19
C ASN A 75 12.09 -3.12 -4.04
N HIS A 76 10.96 -2.87 -3.40
CA HIS A 76 10.46 -1.53 -3.10
C HIS A 76 9.73 -1.51 -1.77
N GLU A 77 9.82 -0.40 -1.05
CA GLU A 77 8.98 -0.09 0.10
C GLU A 77 7.75 0.69 -0.39
N ILE A 78 6.55 0.20 -0.07
CA ILE A 78 5.32 0.98 -0.17
C ILE A 78 4.98 1.46 1.22
N LYS A 79 4.81 2.77 1.37
CA LYS A 79 4.36 3.39 2.62
C LYS A 79 3.08 4.19 2.38
N VAL A 80 2.16 4.12 3.33
CA VAL A 80 0.98 4.99 3.38
C VAL A 80 1.03 5.87 4.61
N VAL A 81 0.66 7.14 4.44
CA VAL A 81 0.57 8.12 5.53
C VAL A 81 -0.84 8.69 5.53
N GLY A 82 -1.62 8.34 6.54
CA GLY A 82 -2.99 8.79 6.74
C GLY A 82 -3.06 10.00 7.66
N TYR A 83 -3.91 10.99 7.32
CA TYR A 83 -4.10 12.21 8.10
C TYR A 83 -5.57 12.38 8.49
N ASP A 84 -5.85 12.60 9.77
CA ASP A 84 -7.20 12.97 10.23
C ASP A 84 -7.55 14.45 9.97
N MET A 85 -8.74 14.89 10.38
CA MET A 85 -9.22 16.27 10.20
C MET A 85 -8.44 17.32 11.02
N ALA A 86 -7.60 16.88 11.96
CA ALA A 86 -6.75 17.73 12.80
C ALA A 86 -5.26 17.59 12.46
N ASP A 87 -4.94 17.01 11.29
CA ASP A 87 -3.59 16.71 10.82
C ASP A 87 -2.78 15.77 11.74
N ASN A 88 -3.42 14.97 12.60
CA ASN A 88 -2.73 13.85 13.25
C ASN A 88 -2.47 12.74 12.23
N VAL A 89 -1.36 12.01 12.41
CA VAL A 89 -0.85 11.05 11.44
C VAL A 89 -0.90 9.62 11.97
N ALA A 90 -1.20 8.68 11.07
CA ALA A 90 -0.93 7.25 11.20
C ALA A 90 -0.21 6.76 9.94
N GLU A 91 0.59 5.71 10.06
CA GLU A 91 1.43 5.20 8.98
C GLU A 91 1.37 3.67 8.95
N ASP A 92 1.53 3.10 7.76
CA ASP A 92 1.73 1.67 7.56
C ASP A 92 2.62 1.44 6.33
N GLU A 93 3.33 0.31 6.29
CA GLU A 93 4.28 0.00 5.23
C GLU A 93 4.28 -1.49 4.86
N VAL A 94 4.60 -1.77 3.61
CA VAL A 94 4.78 -3.14 3.12
C VAL A 94 5.94 -3.20 2.14
N GLU A 95 6.84 -4.15 2.38
CA GLU A 95 7.90 -4.49 1.44
C GLU A 95 7.35 -5.34 0.29
N ILE A 96 7.73 -4.99 -0.94
CA ILE A 96 7.35 -5.74 -2.12
C ILE A 96 8.56 -6.16 -2.95
N PHE A 97 8.46 -7.32 -3.60
CA PHE A 97 9.29 -7.67 -4.74
C PHE A 97 8.44 -7.67 -6.01
N ALA A 98 8.65 -6.68 -6.87
CA ALA A 98 7.94 -6.52 -8.12
C ALA A 98 8.69 -7.18 -9.29
N VAL A 99 7.94 -7.93 -10.10
CA VAL A 99 8.39 -8.50 -11.37
C VAL A 99 7.60 -7.84 -12.50
N MET A 100 8.34 -7.17 -13.39
CA MET A 100 7.78 -6.58 -14.61
C MET A 100 7.47 -7.69 -15.63
N LEU A 101 6.27 -7.64 -16.22
CA LEU A 101 5.81 -8.51 -17.31
C LEU A 101 5.23 -7.66 -18.45
#